data_AF-A0A9P6PGT5-F1
#
_entry.id   AF-A0A9P6PGT5-F1
#
_cell.length_a   1.000
_cell.length_b   1.000
_cell.length_c   1.000
_cell.angle_alpha   90.00
_cell.angle_beta   90.00
_cell.angle_gamma   90.00
#
_symmetry.space_group_name_H-M   'P 1'
#
loop_
_entity.id
_entity.type
_entity.pdbx_description
1 polymer ?
#
loop_
_entity_poly.entity_id
_entity_poly.type
_entity_poly.pdbx_seq_one_letter_code
_entity_poly.pdbx_strand_id
1 'polypeptide(L)'
;MALLFIRYVYPKPLDDIFMESLIYVDKCHPGRPPYATALSKERYRINYWKNKEEFSDRVRAKLRLFTLGFFVFFGSLLPKVGPLVLPIAGVYAGINSLGNMQGLAVGICFFFIPRSTTMSLLHALVVMRALMRQMFDPYFARMDMNHNDRRRWLARRKDVLFAFSAMTYFLTHAPYISFIGYGIAQATAAYMLTTVVDVPQPLADSPKQTVDDLSISESAIDRKNK
;
A
#
# COMPACT_ATOMS: atom_id res chain seq x y z
N MET A 1 4.71 12.15 -13.66
CA MET A 1 3.69 12.00 -14.73
C MET A 1 3.62 10.59 -15.30
N ALA A 2 4.74 9.86 -15.51
CA ALA A 2 4.74 8.46 -15.99
C ALA A 2 3.85 7.48 -15.17
N LEU A 3 3.74 7.69 -13.85
CA LEU A 3 2.87 6.91 -12.95
C LEU A 3 1.36 7.04 -13.22
N LEU A 4 0.91 8.16 -13.79
CA LEU A 4 -0.50 8.31 -14.18
C LEU A 4 -0.78 7.55 -15.49
N PHE A 5 0.21 7.55 -16.38
CA PHE A 5 0.15 6.81 -17.64
C PHE A 5 0.11 5.30 -17.39
N ILE A 6 0.96 4.76 -16.50
CA ILE A 6 0.98 3.32 -16.22
C ILE A 6 -0.30 2.82 -15.53
N ARG A 7 -0.89 3.64 -14.63
CA ARG A 7 -2.17 3.35 -13.96
C ARG A 7 -3.36 3.43 -14.92
N TYR A 8 -3.29 4.29 -15.93
CA TYR A 8 -4.29 4.39 -16.98
C TYR A 8 -4.14 3.27 -18.02
N VAL A 9 -2.90 2.89 -18.33
CA VAL A 9 -2.59 1.99 -19.44
C VAL A 9 -2.77 0.53 -19.03
N TYR A 10 -2.33 0.05 -17.86
CA TYR A 10 -2.51 -1.36 -17.48
C TYR A 10 -2.43 -1.64 -15.95
N PRO A 11 -3.55 -1.74 -15.21
CA PRO A 11 -3.54 -2.19 -13.81
C PRO A 11 -3.28 -3.70 -13.62
N LYS A 12 -3.46 -4.51 -14.66
CA LYS A 12 -3.30 -5.98 -14.64
C LYS A 12 -1.88 -6.51 -14.37
N PRO A 13 -0.80 -6.06 -15.04
CA PRO A 13 0.53 -6.65 -14.85
C PRO A 13 1.08 -6.48 -13.44
N LEU A 14 0.73 -5.40 -12.73
CA LEU A 14 1.13 -5.24 -11.32
C LEU A 14 0.39 -6.22 -10.43
N ASP A 15 -0.88 -6.44 -10.73
CA ASP A 15 -1.75 -7.39 -10.05
C ASP A 15 -1.27 -8.83 -10.24
N ASP A 16 -0.78 -9.14 -11.46
CA ASP A 16 -0.21 -10.44 -11.83
C ASP A 16 1.12 -10.69 -11.10
N ILE A 17 2.05 -9.71 -11.10
CA ILE A 17 3.32 -9.82 -10.39
C ILE A 17 3.09 -10.02 -8.88
N PHE A 18 2.11 -9.30 -8.32
CA PHE A 18 1.75 -9.43 -6.93
C PHE A 18 1.24 -10.85 -6.59
N MET A 19 0.36 -11.42 -7.43
CA MET A 19 -0.14 -12.77 -7.22
C MET A 19 0.92 -13.83 -7.42
N GLU A 20 1.76 -13.70 -8.45
CA GLU A 20 2.87 -14.64 -8.69
C GLU A 20 3.83 -14.64 -7.49
N SER A 21 4.07 -13.46 -6.92
CA SER A 21 4.88 -13.32 -5.70
C SER A 21 4.22 -14.01 -4.51
N LEU A 22 2.89 -13.89 -4.33
CA LEU A 22 2.17 -14.61 -3.27
C LEU A 22 2.21 -16.12 -3.47
N ILE A 23 2.03 -16.61 -4.69
CA ILE A 23 2.12 -18.03 -5.03
C ILE A 23 3.51 -18.57 -4.69
N TYR A 24 4.56 -17.80 -4.99
CA TYR A 24 5.93 -18.15 -4.63
C TYR A 24 6.15 -18.21 -3.11
N VAL A 25 5.62 -17.23 -2.38
CA VAL A 25 5.71 -17.20 -0.90
C VAL A 25 4.98 -18.38 -0.27
N ASP A 26 3.78 -18.73 -0.77
CA ASP A 26 3.00 -19.89 -0.33
C ASP A 26 3.76 -21.20 -0.60
N LYS A 27 4.40 -21.33 -1.77
CA LYS A 27 5.26 -22.49 -2.10
C LYS A 27 6.44 -22.63 -1.14
N CYS A 28 7.04 -21.51 -0.74
CA CYS A 28 8.18 -21.50 0.20
C CYS A 28 7.77 -21.76 1.66
N HIS A 29 6.50 -21.57 2.02
CA HIS A 29 5.99 -21.73 3.39
C HIS A 29 4.78 -22.68 3.44
N PRO A 30 4.97 -23.99 3.17
CA PRO A 30 3.87 -24.96 3.09
C PRO A 30 3.11 -25.17 4.40
N GLY A 31 3.66 -24.73 5.54
CA GLY A 31 3.02 -24.81 6.86
C GLY A 31 1.99 -23.72 7.14
N ARG A 32 1.75 -22.77 6.22
CA ARG A 32 0.76 -21.69 6.36
C ARG A 32 -0.41 -21.89 5.39
N PRO A 33 -1.62 -21.43 5.74
CA PRO A 33 -2.74 -21.41 4.80
C PRO A 33 -2.40 -20.58 3.54
N PRO A 34 -2.76 -21.05 2.33
CA PRO A 34 -2.32 -20.43 1.08
C PRO A 34 -2.98 -19.07 0.88
N TYR A 35 -2.17 -18.00 0.95
CA TYR A 35 -2.59 -16.62 0.83
C TYR A 35 -3.05 -16.29 -0.60
N ALA A 36 -2.35 -16.81 -1.62
CA ALA A 36 -2.69 -16.60 -3.03
C ALA A 36 -4.03 -17.23 -3.39
N THR A 37 -4.31 -18.43 -2.86
CA THR A 37 -5.58 -19.13 -3.14
C THR A 37 -6.75 -18.36 -2.51
N ALA A 38 -6.58 -17.86 -1.29
CA ALA A 38 -7.54 -17.00 -0.62
C ALA A 38 -7.85 -15.75 -1.49
N LEU A 39 -6.83 -14.98 -1.88
CA LEU A 39 -7.02 -13.74 -2.65
C LEU A 39 -7.55 -13.98 -4.08
N SER A 40 -7.26 -15.13 -4.69
CA SER A 40 -7.71 -15.45 -6.06
C SER A 40 -9.22 -15.69 -6.19
N LYS A 41 -9.90 -16.07 -5.09
CA LYS A 41 -11.34 -16.34 -5.06
C LYS A 41 -12.17 -15.06 -5.26
N GLU A 42 -11.63 -13.91 -4.86
CA GLU A 42 -12.26 -12.61 -5.09
C GLU A 42 -11.90 -12.08 -6.48
N ARG A 43 -12.91 -11.95 -7.35
CA ARG A 43 -12.71 -11.38 -8.70
C ARG A 43 -12.26 -9.94 -8.60
N TYR A 44 -11.16 -9.61 -9.30
CA TYR A 44 -10.72 -8.23 -9.53
C TYR A 44 -11.80 -7.43 -10.29
N ARG A 45 -12.70 -6.74 -9.55
CA ARG A 45 -13.78 -5.93 -10.13
C ARG A 45 -13.29 -4.51 -10.41
N ILE A 46 -12.84 -4.27 -11.63
CA ILE A 46 -12.61 -2.91 -12.13
C ILE A 46 -13.96 -2.28 -12.50
N ASN A 47 -14.59 -1.59 -11.56
CA ASN A 47 -15.76 -0.76 -11.89
C ASN A 47 -15.27 0.52 -12.62
N TYR A 48 -15.17 0.46 -13.95
CA TYR A 48 -14.67 1.55 -14.82
C TYR A 48 -15.35 2.92 -14.58
N TRP A 49 -16.65 2.94 -14.30
CA TRP A 49 -17.43 4.16 -14.07
C TRP A 49 -17.16 4.81 -12.72
N LYS A 50 -17.03 4.01 -11.64
CA LYS A 50 -16.60 4.46 -10.32
C LYS A 50 -15.14 4.98 -10.34
N ASN A 51 -14.33 4.43 -11.25
CA ASN A 51 -12.92 4.79 -11.40
C ASN A 51 -12.71 6.20 -12.00
N LYS A 52 -13.67 6.75 -12.76
CA LYS A 52 -13.62 8.13 -13.29
C LYS A 52 -13.82 9.18 -12.19
N GLU A 53 -14.79 8.98 -11.30
CA GLU A 53 -14.99 9.87 -10.13
C GLU A 53 -13.82 9.76 -9.16
N GLU A 54 -13.37 8.55 -8.85
CA GLU A 54 -12.18 8.36 -8.02
C GLU A 54 -10.90 8.92 -8.67
N PHE A 55 -10.80 8.95 -10.00
CA PHE A 55 -9.69 9.60 -10.70
C PHE A 55 -9.73 11.12 -10.53
N SER A 56 -10.90 11.74 -10.69
CA SER A 56 -11.08 13.17 -10.40
C SER A 56 -10.69 13.51 -8.97
N ASP A 57 -11.11 12.70 -8.01
CA ASP A 57 -10.73 12.89 -6.60
C ASP A 57 -9.24 12.67 -6.34
N ARG A 58 -8.62 11.69 -7.00
CA ARG A 58 -7.16 11.43 -6.92
C ARG A 58 -6.34 12.54 -7.58
N VAL A 59 -6.79 13.09 -8.70
CA VAL A 59 -6.19 14.23 -9.38
C VAL A 59 -6.36 15.49 -8.53
N ARG A 60 -7.55 15.74 -7.98
CA ARG A 60 -7.85 16.86 -7.09
C ARG A 60 -7.05 16.79 -5.79
N ALA A 61 -6.84 15.59 -5.23
CA ALA A 61 -5.97 15.40 -4.07
C ALA A 61 -4.50 15.68 -4.39
N LYS A 62 -4.00 15.27 -5.56
CA LYS A 62 -2.64 15.59 -6.03
C LYS A 62 -2.47 17.07 -6.35
N LEU A 63 -3.46 17.69 -7.00
CA LEU A 63 -3.48 19.13 -7.20
C LEU A 63 -3.48 19.86 -5.86
N ARG A 64 -4.28 19.44 -4.89
CA ARG A 64 -4.30 20.03 -3.54
C ARG A 64 -2.93 19.95 -2.87
N LEU A 65 -2.23 18.82 -3.00
CA LEU A 65 -0.87 18.64 -2.51
C LEU A 65 0.14 19.55 -3.23
N PHE A 66 0.01 19.66 -4.55
CA PHE A 66 0.86 20.52 -5.36
C PHE A 66 0.63 22.00 -5.03
N THR A 67 -0.63 22.41 -4.88
CA THR A 67 -1.00 23.76 -4.45
C THR A 67 -0.55 24.04 -3.03
N LEU A 68 -0.58 23.04 -2.12
CA LEU A 68 -0.07 23.20 -0.75
C LEU A 68 1.46 23.37 -0.77
N GLY A 69 2.18 22.59 -1.56
CA GLY A 69 3.62 22.75 -1.76
C GLY A 69 3.96 24.10 -2.38
N PHE A 70 3.17 24.56 -3.35
CA PHE A 70 3.28 25.88 -3.95
C PHE A 70 3.01 27.01 -2.95
N PHE A 71 1.98 26.87 -2.11
CA PHE A 71 1.66 27.83 -1.05
C PHE A 71 2.74 27.88 0.04
N VAL A 72 3.28 26.72 0.41
CA VAL A 72 4.42 26.63 1.34
C VAL A 72 5.67 27.25 0.73
N PHE A 73 5.91 27.07 -0.57
CA PHE A 73 7.00 27.68 -1.29
C PHE A 73 6.89 29.22 -1.33
N PHE A 74 5.72 29.76 -1.69
CA PHE A 74 5.44 31.20 -1.65
C PHE A 74 5.45 31.76 -0.22
N GLY A 75 4.94 31.02 0.76
CA GLY A 75 5.02 31.35 2.18
C GLY A 75 6.46 31.39 2.70
N SER A 76 7.34 30.56 2.14
CA SER A 76 8.77 30.56 2.44
C SER A 76 9.54 31.73 1.83
N LEU A 77 9.01 32.41 0.80
CA LEU A 77 9.62 33.61 0.23
C LEU A 77 9.47 34.85 1.13
N LEU A 78 8.56 34.83 2.10
CA LEU A 78 8.38 35.94 3.03
C LEU A 78 9.51 35.96 4.07
N PRO A 79 10.31 37.04 4.14
CA PRO A 79 11.56 37.08 4.92
C PRO A 79 11.36 36.91 6.45
N LYS A 80 10.17 37.19 6.99
CA LYS A 80 9.88 37.04 8.43
C LYS A 80 9.22 35.72 8.84
N VAL A 81 8.45 35.09 7.94
CA VAL A 81 7.68 33.86 8.26
C VAL A 81 8.30 32.60 7.64
N GLY A 82 9.16 32.75 6.62
CA GLY A 82 9.76 31.63 5.90
C GLY A 82 10.55 30.62 6.73
N PRO A 83 11.30 31.00 7.79
CA PRO A 83 11.97 30.03 8.67
C PRO A 83 11.01 29.20 9.52
N LEU A 84 9.83 29.72 9.87
CA LEU A 84 8.87 29.05 10.78
C LEU A 84 7.85 28.18 10.05
N VAL A 85 7.55 28.49 8.79
CA VAL A 85 6.60 27.71 7.97
C VAL A 85 7.12 26.28 7.73
N LEU A 86 8.42 26.11 7.54
CA LEU A 86 9.05 24.82 7.26
C LEU A 86 9.01 23.83 8.45
N PRO A 87 9.40 24.20 9.69
CA PRO A 87 9.29 23.31 10.84
C PRO A 87 7.82 23.03 11.19
N ILE A 88 6.91 24.00 11.06
CA ILE A 88 5.46 23.77 11.28
C ILE A 88 4.91 22.77 10.25
N ALA A 89 5.22 22.95 8.97
CA ALA A 89 4.84 22.01 7.92
C ALA A 89 5.45 20.63 8.15
N GLY A 90 6.68 20.58 8.63
CA GLY A 90 7.40 19.36 8.98
C GLY A 90 6.77 18.60 10.15
N VAL A 91 6.42 19.29 11.24
CA VAL A 91 5.64 18.74 12.37
C VAL A 91 4.30 18.21 11.86
N TYR A 92 3.57 18.98 11.06
CA TYR A 92 2.27 18.59 10.54
C TYR A 92 2.35 17.33 9.66
N ALA A 93 3.30 17.30 8.72
CA ALA A 93 3.52 16.15 7.86
C ALA A 93 4.03 14.94 8.65
N GLY A 94 4.90 15.16 9.63
CA GLY A 94 5.44 14.15 10.52
C GLY A 94 4.35 13.51 11.38
N ILE A 95 3.49 14.30 12.03
CA ILE A 95 2.40 13.78 12.86
C ILE A 95 1.41 12.98 12.02
N ASN A 96 1.08 13.48 10.83
CA ASN A 96 0.15 12.80 9.93
C ASN A 96 0.74 11.52 9.30
N SER A 97 2.07 11.40 9.26
CA SER A 97 2.77 10.30 8.58
C SER A 97 3.33 9.26 9.55
N LEU A 98 3.98 9.68 10.63
CA LEU A 98 4.66 8.85 11.61
C LEU A 98 3.91 8.78 12.97
N GLY A 99 2.90 9.62 13.19
CA GLY A 99 2.22 9.77 14.48
C GLY A 99 2.85 10.82 15.39
N ASN A 100 2.19 11.07 16.52
CA ASN A 100 2.51 12.23 17.37
C ASN A 100 3.99 12.31 17.78
N MET A 101 4.57 11.21 18.26
CA MET A 101 5.92 11.22 18.86
C MET A 101 7.03 11.36 17.81
N GLN A 102 6.95 10.58 16.74
CA GLN A 102 7.91 10.61 15.65
C GLN A 102 7.76 11.87 14.78
N GLY A 103 6.53 12.39 14.65
CA GLY A 103 6.27 13.65 13.96
C GLY A 103 6.85 14.87 14.67
N LEU A 104 6.82 14.88 16.00
CA LEU A 104 7.48 15.92 16.80
C LEU A 104 9.00 15.85 16.65
N ALA A 105 9.59 14.65 16.69
CA ALA A 105 11.03 14.45 16.50
C ALA A 105 11.52 14.94 15.13
N VAL A 106 10.76 14.65 14.07
CA VAL A 106 11.02 15.14 12.71
C VAL A 106 10.92 16.67 12.65
N GLY A 107 9.93 17.26 13.32
CA GLY A 107 9.77 18.71 13.44
C GLY A 107 10.94 19.42 14.12
N ILE A 108 11.45 18.84 15.20
CA ILE A 108 12.63 19.37 15.92
C ILE A 108 13.89 19.26 15.04
N CYS A 109 14.07 18.14 14.34
CA CYS A 109 15.16 18.00 13.36
C CYS A 109 15.09 19.07 12.26
N PHE A 110 13.88 19.38 11.76
CA PHE A 110 13.71 20.38 10.71
C PHE A 110 14.05 21.81 11.12
N PHE A 111 14.10 22.10 12.42
CA PHE A 111 14.54 23.40 12.91
C PHE A 111 16.04 23.64 12.67
N PHE A 112 16.85 22.58 12.70
CA PHE A 112 18.31 22.65 12.53
C PHE A 112 18.80 22.43 11.09
N ILE A 113 17.91 22.06 10.17
CA ILE A 113 18.25 21.61 8.81
C ILE A 113 18.03 22.74 7.78
N PRO A 114 18.92 22.91 6.78
CA PRO A 114 18.76 23.92 5.73
C PRO A 114 17.49 23.70 4.88
N ARG A 115 16.89 24.81 4.43
CA ARG A 115 15.55 24.84 3.79
C ARG A 115 15.37 23.86 2.62
N SER A 116 16.41 23.68 1.81
CA SER A 116 16.39 22.77 0.64
C SER A 116 16.17 21.31 1.07
N THR A 117 16.88 20.87 2.11
CA THR A 117 16.78 19.50 2.63
C THR A 117 15.42 19.26 3.28
N THR A 118 14.88 20.25 4.00
CA THR A 118 13.53 20.16 4.59
C THR A 118 12.44 20.01 3.53
N MET A 119 12.51 20.78 2.43
CA MET A 119 11.58 20.61 1.32
C MET A 119 11.71 19.26 0.63
N SER A 120 12.94 18.79 0.40
CA SER A 120 13.20 17.47 -0.17
C SER A 120 12.64 16.35 0.71
N LEU A 121 12.83 16.43 2.03
CA LEU A 121 12.33 15.43 2.96
C LEU A 121 10.80 15.45 3.05
N LEU A 122 10.19 16.64 3.08
CA LEU A 122 8.73 16.77 3.07
C LEU A 122 8.12 16.17 1.80
N HIS A 123 8.74 16.46 0.65
CA HIS A 123 8.35 15.88 -0.62
C HIS A 123 8.52 14.36 -0.60
N ALA A 124 9.64 13.84 -0.10
CA ALA A 124 9.88 12.42 0.04
C ALA A 124 8.84 11.74 0.94
N LEU A 125 8.51 12.31 2.11
CA LEU A 125 7.46 11.79 3.01
C LEU A 125 6.09 11.71 2.34
N VAL A 126 5.72 12.74 1.58
CA VAL A 126 4.48 12.77 0.82
C VAL A 126 4.48 11.68 -0.27
N VAL A 127 5.59 11.53 -0.98
CA VAL A 127 5.76 10.49 -2.01
C VAL A 127 5.68 9.11 -1.38
N MET A 128 6.38 8.84 -0.28
CA MET A 128 6.33 7.58 0.46
C MET A 128 4.89 7.20 0.85
N ARG A 129 4.11 8.16 1.37
CA ARG A 129 2.70 7.93 1.73
C ARG A 129 1.83 7.61 0.53
N ALA A 130 2.10 8.23 -0.62
CA ALA A 130 1.42 7.92 -1.86
C ALA A 130 1.84 6.55 -2.42
N LEU A 131 3.10 6.18 -2.25
CA LEU A 131 3.69 4.92 -2.71
C LEU A 131 3.12 3.73 -1.94
N MET A 132 3.00 3.87 -0.61
CA MET A 132 2.35 2.91 0.26
C MET A 132 0.95 2.54 -0.25
N ARG A 133 0.11 3.55 -0.53
CA ARG A 133 -1.26 3.29 -1.06
C ARG A 133 -1.25 2.61 -2.42
N GLN A 134 -0.26 2.91 -3.26
CA GLN A 134 -0.15 2.32 -4.59
C GLN A 134 0.28 0.86 -4.54
N MET A 135 1.21 0.51 -3.65
CA MET A 135 1.70 -0.87 -3.55
C MET A 135 0.62 -1.84 -3.06
N PHE A 136 -0.27 -1.39 -2.16
CA PHE A 136 -1.37 -2.21 -1.63
C PHE A 136 -2.69 -2.06 -2.40
N ASP A 137 -2.75 -1.25 -3.47
CA ASP A 137 -3.94 -1.16 -4.34
C ASP A 137 -4.42 -2.54 -4.86
N PRO A 138 -3.56 -3.48 -5.32
CA PRO A 138 -4.03 -4.81 -5.77
C PRO A 138 -4.68 -5.64 -4.64
N TYR A 139 -4.20 -5.51 -3.41
CA TYR A 139 -4.81 -6.17 -2.25
C TYR A 139 -6.17 -5.54 -1.91
N PHE A 140 -6.24 -4.20 -1.85
CA PHE A 140 -7.48 -3.51 -1.50
C PHE A 140 -8.58 -3.66 -2.56
N ALA A 141 -8.18 -3.78 -3.83
CA ALA A 141 -9.10 -4.02 -4.94
C ALA A 141 -9.75 -5.39 -4.89
N ARG A 142 -9.07 -6.41 -4.32
CA ARG A 142 -9.62 -7.76 -4.14
C ARG A 142 -10.58 -7.80 -2.95
N MET A 143 -10.13 -7.30 -1.80
CA MET A 143 -10.88 -7.25 -0.53
C MET A 143 -12.10 -6.30 -0.52
N ASP A 144 -12.47 -5.71 -1.67
CA ASP A 144 -13.53 -4.70 -1.86
C ASP A 144 -13.57 -3.60 -0.77
N MET A 145 -12.39 -3.15 -0.32
CA MET A 145 -12.32 -2.21 0.80
C MET A 145 -12.72 -0.79 0.37
N ASN A 146 -13.68 -0.19 1.09
CA ASN A 146 -14.06 1.20 0.88
C ASN A 146 -12.89 2.16 1.23
N HIS A 147 -12.91 3.39 0.72
CA HIS A 147 -11.84 4.38 0.95
C HIS A 147 -11.57 4.64 2.45
N ASN A 148 -12.63 4.66 3.27
CA ASN A 148 -12.50 4.82 4.71
C ASN A 148 -11.85 3.61 5.40
N ASP A 149 -12.17 2.40 4.93
CA ASP A 149 -11.62 1.17 5.49
C ASP A 149 -10.15 1.00 5.11
N ARG A 150 -9.79 1.31 3.86
CA ARG A 150 -8.40 1.41 3.39
C ARG A 150 -7.59 2.37 4.27
N ARG A 151 -8.13 3.56 4.55
CA ARG A 151 -7.45 4.55 5.40
C ARG A 151 -7.27 4.04 6.83
N ARG A 152 -8.29 3.41 7.44
CA ARG A 152 -8.18 2.82 8.78
C ARG A 152 -7.20 1.65 8.82
N TRP A 153 -7.18 0.82 7.78
CA TRP A 153 -6.28 -0.33 7.67
C TRP A 153 -4.82 0.12 7.63
N LEU A 154 -4.50 1.13 6.80
CA LEU A 154 -3.16 1.73 6.72
C LEU A 154 -2.76 2.44 8.01
N ALA A 155 -3.69 3.16 8.63
CA ALA A 155 -3.42 3.89 9.88
C ALA A 155 -3.06 2.95 11.04
N ARG A 156 -3.69 1.77 11.13
CA ARG A 156 -3.40 0.77 12.18
C ARG A 156 -2.00 0.16 12.06
N ARG A 157 -1.36 0.23 10.89
CA ARG A 157 -0.06 -0.40 10.61
C ARG A 157 0.98 0.61 10.11
N LYS A 158 0.77 1.89 10.42
CA LYS A 158 1.54 3.00 9.86
C LYS A 158 3.06 2.83 10.03
N ASP A 159 3.51 2.26 11.16
CA ASP A 159 4.92 2.20 11.52
C ASP A 159 5.70 1.24 10.61
N VAL A 160 5.20 0.00 10.46
CA VAL A 160 5.83 -1.00 9.59
C VAL A 160 5.69 -0.62 8.12
N LEU A 161 4.52 -0.13 7.72
CA LEU A 161 4.36 0.30 6.33
C LEU A 161 5.20 1.53 5.99
N PHE A 162 5.48 2.41 6.96
CA PHE A 162 6.34 3.58 6.74
C PHE A 162 7.75 3.14 6.35
N ALA A 163 8.35 2.22 7.10
CA ALA A 163 9.67 1.65 6.79
C ALA A 163 9.69 0.96 5.41
N PHE A 164 8.66 0.17 5.11
CA PHE A 164 8.49 -0.44 3.79
C PHE A 164 8.42 0.61 2.67
N SER A 165 7.65 1.68 2.87
CA SER A 165 7.51 2.76 1.89
C SER A 165 8.78 3.57 1.70
N ALA A 166 9.60 3.72 2.74
CA ALA A 166 10.90 4.38 2.65
C ALA A 166 11.88 3.55 1.82
N MET A 167 11.98 2.23 2.06
CA MET A 167 12.78 1.31 1.25
C MET A 167 12.33 1.34 -0.22
N THR A 168 11.02 1.28 -0.44
CA THR A 168 10.43 1.31 -1.78
C THR A 168 10.66 2.64 -2.49
N TYR A 169 10.68 3.75 -1.74
CA TYR A 169 10.98 5.07 -2.28
C TYR A 169 12.40 5.12 -2.86
N PHE A 170 13.41 4.67 -2.12
CA PHE A 170 14.78 4.62 -2.65
C PHE A 170 14.90 3.75 -3.90
N LEU A 171 14.19 2.61 -3.92
CA LEU A 171 14.22 1.68 -5.04
C LEU A 171 13.53 2.21 -6.31
N THR A 172 12.45 2.96 -6.16
CA THR A 172 11.65 3.48 -7.29
C THR A 172 12.08 4.86 -7.75
N HIS A 173 12.76 5.64 -6.91
CA HIS A 173 13.16 7.01 -7.22
C HIS A 173 14.37 7.09 -8.17
N ALA A 174 15.17 6.02 -8.26
CA ALA A 174 16.31 5.95 -9.18
C ALA A 174 15.85 5.70 -10.63
N PRO A 175 15.95 6.68 -11.55
CA PRO A 175 15.31 6.63 -12.88
C PRO A 175 15.77 5.46 -13.76
N TYR A 176 17.02 5.03 -13.64
CA TYR A 176 17.58 3.90 -14.41
C TYR A 176 17.03 2.54 -13.98
N ILE A 177 16.57 2.43 -12.72
CA ILE A 177 16.12 1.16 -12.12
C ILE A 177 14.63 1.19 -11.82
N SER A 178 13.95 2.34 -11.94
CA SER A 178 12.56 2.53 -11.52
C SER A 178 11.62 1.41 -11.97
N PHE A 179 11.70 0.97 -13.24
CA PHE A 179 10.82 -0.08 -13.77
C PHE A 179 11.02 -1.43 -13.04
N ILE A 180 12.26 -1.90 -12.93
CA ILE A 180 12.60 -3.14 -12.22
C ILE A 180 12.31 -2.98 -10.72
N GLY A 181 12.61 -1.80 -10.18
CA GLY A 181 12.34 -1.41 -8.80
C GLY A 181 10.85 -1.50 -8.45
N TYR A 182 9.95 -1.18 -9.38
CA TYR A 182 8.51 -1.37 -9.19
C TYR A 182 8.11 -2.85 -9.08
N GLY A 183 8.74 -3.74 -9.85
CA GLY A 183 8.50 -5.19 -9.75
C GLY A 183 8.95 -5.75 -8.40
N ILE A 184 10.18 -5.41 -7.98
CA ILE A 184 10.73 -5.80 -6.68
C ILE A 184 9.88 -5.22 -5.54
N ALA A 185 9.44 -3.97 -5.66
CA ALA A 185 8.57 -3.33 -4.68
C ALA A 185 7.24 -4.07 -4.51
N GLN A 186 6.61 -4.49 -5.61
CA GLN A 186 5.38 -5.28 -5.57
C GLN A 186 5.58 -6.66 -4.96
N ALA A 187 6.66 -7.36 -5.31
CA ALA A 187 7.00 -8.64 -4.71
C ALA A 187 7.23 -8.51 -3.18
N THR A 188 7.93 -7.45 -2.77
CA THR A 188 8.15 -7.14 -1.36
C THR A 188 6.85 -6.77 -0.66
N ALA A 189 5.92 -6.08 -1.33
CA ALA A 189 4.60 -5.77 -0.80
C ALA A 189 3.78 -7.04 -0.53
N ALA A 190 3.82 -8.00 -1.47
CA ALA A 190 3.18 -9.31 -1.32
C ALA A 190 3.72 -10.07 -0.11
N TYR A 191 5.04 -10.17 0.02
CA TYR A 191 5.67 -10.79 1.18
C TYR A 191 5.29 -10.06 2.48
N MET A 192 5.42 -8.74 2.51
CA MET A 192 5.08 -7.91 3.67
C MET A 192 3.62 -8.11 4.10
N LEU A 193 2.70 -8.22 3.14
CA LEU A 193 1.30 -8.47 3.42
C LEU A 193 1.12 -9.76 4.23
N THR A 194 1.74 -10.87 3.80
CA THR A 194 1.66 -12.16 4.51
C THR A 194 2.26 -12.14 5.92
N THR A 195 3.15 -11.18 6.19
CA THR A 195 3.78 -11.03 7.52
C THR A 195 2.98 -10.14 8.47
N VAL A 196 2.18 -9.21 7.94
CA VAL A 196 1.50 -8.17 8.74
C VAL A 196 -0.02 -8.39 8.83
N VAL A 197 -0.55 -9.29 8.01
CA VAL A 197 -1.97 -9.59 7.94
C VAL A 197 -2.15 -11.08 7.99
N ASP A 198 -3.01 -11.52 8.90
CA ASP A 198 -3.49 -12.89 8.92
C ASP A 198 -4.36 -13.14 7.68
N VAL A 199 -4.40 -14.39 7.20
CA VAL A 199 -5.20 -14.75 6.03
C VAL A 199 -6.63 -14.24 6.22
N PRO A 200 -7.21 -13.52 5.24
CA PRO A 200 -8.54 -12.96 5.39
C PRO A 200 -9.54 -14.05 5.80
N GLN A 201 -10.22 -13.83 6.92
CA GLN A 201 -11.17 -14.78 7.53
C GLN A 201 -12.32 -15.27 6.62
N PRO A 202 -12.80 -14.53 5.59
CA PRO A 202 -13.78 -15.08 4.65
C PRO A 202 -13.31 -16.34 3.89
N LEU A 203 -12.04 -16.74 4.04
CA LEU A 203 -11.38 -17.76 3.23
C LEU A 203 -10.63 -18.82 4.07
N ALA A 204 -10.59 -18.66 5.40
CA ALA A 204 -10.14 -19.69 6.33
C ALA A 204 -11.21 -20.80 6.50
N ASP A 205 -12.48 -20.47 6.30
CA ASP A 205 -13.63 -21.39 6.34
C ASP A 205 -13.89 -22.09 5.00
N SER A 206 -12.83 -22.42 4.25
CA SER A 206 -12.91 -23.61 3.40
C SER A 206 -12.29 -24.73 4.21
N PRO A 207 -13.05 -25.50 5.01
CA PRO A 207 -12.57 -26.82 5.36
C PRO A 207 -12.24 -27.48 4.03
N LYS A 208 -11.02 -28.00 3.91
CA LYS A 208 -10.75 -29.11 3.00
C LYS A 208 -11.62 -30.27 3.46
N GLN A 209 -12.91 -30.19 3.20
CA GLN A 209 -13.77 -31.36 3.18
C GLN A 209 -13.60 -31.89 1.76
N THR A 210 -12.47 -32.57 1.59
CA THR A 210 -12.18 -33.38 0.42
C THR A 210 -13.41 -34.26 0.22
N VAL A 211 -14.04 -34.13 -0.95
CA VAL A 211 -15.22 -34.90 -1.35
C VAL A 211 -14.97 -36.43 -1.24
N ASP A 212 -13.71 -36.84 -1.10
CA ASP A 212 -13.29 -38.21 -0.83
C ASP A 212 -13.70 -38.73 0.57
N ASP A 213 -13.72 -37.91 1.63
CA ASP A 213 -14.06 -38.38 3.00
C ASP A 213 -15.56 -38.69 3.18
N LEU A 214 -16.43 -38.02 2.41
CA LEU A 214 -17.87 -38.32 2.39
C LEU A 214 -18.17 -39.60 1.60
N SER A 215 -17.42 -39.86 0.52
CA SER A 215 -17.57 -41.11 -0.25
C SER A 215 -17.04 -42.35 0.51
N ILE A 216 -16.04 -42.17 1.38
CA ILE A 216 -15.53 -43.23 2.26
C ILE A 216 -16.51 -43.50 3.41
N SER A 217 -17.17 -42.47 3.94
CA SER A 217 -18.20 -42.65 4.97
C SER A 217 -19.46 -43.34 4.42
N GLU A 218 -19.90 -43.02 3.20
CA GLU A 218 -21.10 -43.61 2.61
C GLU A 218 -20.88 -45.08 2.18
N SER A 219 -19.69 -45.39 1.64
CA SER A 219 -19.32 -46.77 1.28
C SER A 219 -18.97 -47.67 2.47
N ALA A 220 -18.58 -47.10 3.62
CA ALA A 220 -18.36 -47.84 4.87
C ALA A 220 -19.68 -48.17 5.60
N ILE A 221 -20.72 -47.36 5.42
CA ILE A 221 -22.04 -47.60 6.02
C ILE A 221 -22.82 -48.67 5.24
N ASP A 222 -22.71 -48.69 3.90
CA ASP A 222 -23.39 -49.69 3.05
C ASP A 222 -22.83 -51.12 3.24
N ARG A 223 -21.52 -51.28 3.53
CA ARG A 223 -20.92 -52.60 3.82
C ARG A 223 -21.28 -53.20 5.17
N LYS A 224 -21.88 -52.42 6.10
CA LYS A 224 -22.25 -52.92 7.43
C LYS A 224 -23.70 -53.42 7.51
N ASN A 225 -24.50 -53.21 6.46
CA ASN A 225 -25.93 -53.56 6.41
C ASN A 225 -26.26 -54.67 5.40
N LYS A 226 -25.26 -55.44 4.96
CA LYS A 226 -25.42 -56.64 4.13
C LYS A 226 -24.62 -57.79 4.73
#